data_AF-A0A969GK68-F1
#
_entry.id   AF-A0A969GK68-F1
#
_cell.length_a   1.000
_cell.length_b   1.000
_cell.length_c   1.000
_cell.angle_alpha   90.00
_cell.angle_beta   90.00
_cell.angle_gamma   90.00
#
_symmetry.space_group_name_H-M   'P 1'
#
loop_
_entity.id
_entity.type
_entity.pdbx_description
1 polymer ?
#
loop_
_entity_poly.entity_id
_entity_poly.type
_entity_poly.pdbx_seq_one_letter_code
_entity_poly.pdbx_strand_id
1 'polypeptide(L)'
;MKSSRTRTFLTSILLLAGLFAAAWIPRALALDRFVTPDEPRWLARSANFTQALATGDLARTYQIEHPGVTVMWVGMVGFVQRFPGYARIAPGQFTWDQGELEAWLAEQRGPTPSNC
;
A
#
# COMPACT_ATOMS: atom_id res chain seq x y z
N MET A 1 12.22 -47.29 7.09
CA MET A 1 12.95 -46.28 6.28
C MET A 1 12.17 -45.00 5.93
N LYS A 2 10.85 -44.87 6.16
CA LYS A 2 10.05 -43.69 5.74
C LYS A 2 10.16 -42.47 6.69
N SER A 3 10.44 -42.70 7.98
CA SER A 3 10.43 -41.69 9.05
C SER A 3 11.55 -40.62 8.94
N SER A 4 12.75 -40.98 8.48
CA SER A 4 13.86 -40.01 8.37
C SER A 4 13.61 -38.94 7.31
N ARG A 5 13.02 -39.32 6.17
CA ARG A 5 12.72 -38.42 5.05
C ARG A 5 11.68 -37.36 5.43
N THR A 6 10.66 -37.75 6.21
CA THR A 6 9.64 -36.83 6.71
C THR A 6 10.20 -35.87 7.77
N ARG A 7 11.09 -36.36 8.63
CA ARG A 7 11.77 -35.52 9.63
C ARG A 7 12.62 -34.44 8.98
N THR A 8 13.45 -34.79 7.99
CA THR A 8 14.27 -33.83 7.23
C THR A 8 13.41 -32.81 6.48
N PHE A 9 12.29 -33.24 5.89
CA PHE A 9 11.37 -32.35 5.19
C PHE A 9 10.72 -31.32 6.13
N LEU A 10 10.27 -31.76 7.31
CA LEU A 10 9.71 -30.87 8.33
C LEU A 10 10.75 -29.87 8.86
N THR A 11 11.99 -30.30 9.12
CA THR A 11 13.06 -29.35 9.51
C THR A 11 13.35 -28.35 8.40
N SER A 12 13.39 -28.75 7.13
CA SER A 12 13.57 -27.82 6.02
C SER A 12 12.43 -26.80 5.95
N ILE A 13 11.17 -27.20 6.10
CA ILE A 13 10.03 -26.27 6.13
C ILE A 13 10.15 -25.30 7.30
N LEU A 14 10.46 -25.79 8.50
CA LEU A 14 10.59 -24.93 9.68
C LEU A 14 11.76 -23.95 9.54
N LEU A 15 12.88 -24.37 8.95
CA LEU A 15 14.02 -23.51 8.66
C LEU A 15 13.68 -22.45 7.61
N LEU A 16 13.00 -22.82 6.53
CA LEU A 16 12.57 -21.88 5.50
C LEU A 16 11.53 -20.88 6.03
N ALA A 17 10.57 -21.35 6.82
CA ALA A 17 9.59 -20.48 7.48
C ALA A 17 10.26 -19.54 8.48
N GLY A 18 11.24 -20.03 9.26
CA GLY A 18 12.02 -19.24 10.19
C GLY A 18 12.87 -18.17 9.48
N LEU A 19 13.54 -18.53 8.38
CA LEU A 19 14.30 -17.59 7.55
C LEU A 19 13.38 -16.55 6.90
N PHE A 20 12.24 -16.97 6.38
CA PHE A 20 11.24 -16.06 5.82
C PHE A 20 10.75 -15.07 6.87
N ALA A 21 10.36 -15.55 8.06
CA ALA A 21 9.91 -14.70 9.15
C ALA A 21 11.02 -13.75 9.61
N ALA A 22 12.26 -14.22 9.74
CA ALA A 22 13.41 -13.39 10.14
C ALA A 22 13.72 -12.29 9.12
N ALA A 23 13.50 -12.53 7.82
CA ALA A 23 13.62 -11.52 6.78
C ALA A 23 12.39 -10.58 6.72
N TRP A 24 11.20 -11.11 6.93
CA TRP A 24 9.94 -10.37 6.79
C TRP A 24 9.64 -9.49 7.99
N ILE A 25 9.88 -9.95 9.23
CA ILE A 25 9.53 -9.22 10.47
C ILE A 25 10.21 -7.84 10.52
N PRO A 26 11.53 -7.68 10.31
CA PRO A 26 12.16 -6.36 10.32
C PRO A 26 11.60 -5.43 9.23
N ARG A 27 11.25 -6.00 8.06
CA ARG A 27 10.64 -5.24 6.95
C ARG A 27 9.22 -4.82 7.29
N ALA A 28 8.43 -5.70 7.90
CA ALA A 28 7.04 -5.50 8.27
C ALA A 28 6.88 -4.46 9.38
N LEU A 29 7.77 -4.49 10.38
CA LEU A 29 7.77 -3.55 11.51
C LEU A 29 8.28 -2.14 11.15
N ALA A 30 8.94 -1.98 10.01
CA ALA A 30 9.46 -0.70 9.53
C ALA A 30 8.61 -0.09 8.40
N LEU A 31 7.37 -0.57 8.17
CA LEU A 31 6.46 0.01 7.18
C LEU A 31 6.19 1.51 7.44
N ASP A 32 6.15 1.92 8.71
CA ASP A 32 5.82 3.30 9.09
C ASP A 32 7.04 4.23 9.13
N ARG A 33 8.27 3.72 8.94
CA ARG A 33 9.50 4.46 9.25
C ARG A 33 10.34 4.86 8.04
N PHE A 34 10.11 4.24 6.89
CA PHE A 34 10.71 4.67 5.64
C PHE A 34 9.64 5.41 4.86
N VAL A 35 9.61 6.75 4.96
CA VAL A 35 8.94 7.59 3.97
C VAL A 35 9.96 7.85 2.89
N THR A 36 10.02 6.94 1.92
CA THR A 36 10.86 7.15 0.73
C THR A 36 10.28 8.38 -0.02
N PRO A 37 11.07 9.33 -0.54
CA PRO A 37 10.55 10.59 -1.12
C PRO A 37 9.53 10.43 -2.26
N ASP A 38 9.44 9.24 -2.84
CA ASP A 38 8.49 8.86 -3.89
C ASP A 38 7.16 8.30 -3.35
N GLU A 39 7.04 7.99 -2.06
CA GLU A 39 5.83 7.43 -1.46
C GLU A 39 4.60 8.36 -1.53
N PRO A 40 4.69 9.67 -1.22
CA PRO A 40 3.57 10.59 -1.41
C PRO A 40 3.08 10.60 -2.86
N ARG A 41 4.01 10.44 -3.81
CA ARG A 41 3.69 10.40 -5.25
C ARG A 41 2.93 9.14 -5.61
N TRP A 42 3.38 7.98 -5.13
CA TRP A 42 2.69 6.72 -5.38
C TRP A 42 1.35 6.62 -4.66
N LEU A 43 1.25 7.23 -3.48
CA LEU A 43 0.00 7.33 -2.74
C LEU A 43 -1.03 8.17 -3.50
N ALA A 44 -0.65 9.37 -3.95
CA ALA A 44 -1.48 10.25 -4.77
C ALA A 44 -1.97 9.57 -6.05
N ARG A 45 -1.07 8.92 -6.79
CA ARG A 45 -1.40 8.18 -8.02
C ARG A 45 -2.34 7.02 -7.77
N SER A 46 -2.15 6.28 -6.68
CA SER A 46 -3.04 5.16 -6.32
C SER A 46 -4.43 5.65 -5.94
N ALA A 47 -4.52 6.78 -5.24
CA ALA A 47 -5.78 7.42 -4.88
C ALA A 47 -6.53 7.87 -6.15
N ASN A 48 -5.83 8.59 -7.01
CA ASN A 48 -6.28 9.02 -8.32
C ASN A 48 -6.76 7.87 -9.23
N PHE A 49 -6.00 6.78 -9.28
CA PHE A 49 -6.35 5.57 -10.01
C PHE A 49 -7.64 4.92 -9.46
N THR A 50 -7.77 4.87 -8.13
CA THR A 50 -8.97 4.36 -7.45
C THR A 50 -10.21 5.18 -7.82
N GLN A 51 -10.09 6.51 -7.83
CA GLN A 51 -11.18 7.43 -8.18
C GLN A 51 -11.58 7.29 -9.65
N ALA A 52 -10.60 7.21 -10.56
CA ALA A 52 -10.84 7.04 -11.99
C ALA A 52 -11.57 5.71 -12.30
N LEU A 53 -11.15 4.60 -11.68
CA LEU A 53 -11.83 3.32 -11.82
C LEU A 53 -13.27 3.35 -11.29
N ALA A 54 -13.50 3.95 -10.12
CA ALA A 54 -14.83 3.99 -9.51
C ALA A 54 -15.81 4.89 -10.28
N THR A 55 -15.30 5.94 -10.93
CA THR A 55 -16.09 6.87 -11.74
C THR A 55 -16.27 6.44 -13.19
N GLY A 56 -15.55 5.39 -13.62
CA GLY A 56 -15.58 4.89 -15.00
C GLY A 56 -14.76 5.74 -15.99
N ASP A 57 -14.05 6.77 -15.54
CA ASP A 57 -13.16 7.58 -16.37
C ASP A 57 -11.82 6.88 -16.59
N LEU A 58 -11.82 5.91 -17.52
CA LEU A 58 -10.64 5.11 -17.82
C LEU A 58 -9.48 5.95 -18.38
N ALA A 59 -9.75 7.08 -19.03
CA ALA A 59 -8.69 7.97 -19.52
C ALA A 59 -7.86 8.54 -18.36
N ARG A 60 -8.50 8.82 -17.22
CA ARG A 60 -7.82 9.29 -16.00
C ARG A 60 -7.10 8.20 -15.21
N THR A 61 -7.20 6.93 -15.60
CA THR A 61 -6.37 5.86 -14.98
C THR A 61 -4.90 5.96 -15.39
N TYR A 62 -4.60 6.67 -16.47
CA TYR A 62 -3.24 6.93 -16.91
C TYR A 62 -2.58 8.02 -16.03
N GLN A 63 -1.69 7.60 -15.14
CA GLN A 63 -1.01 8.50 -14.19
C GLN A 63 0.48 8.72 -14.50
N ILE A 64 1.16 7.76 -15.15
CA ILE A 64 2.57 7.87 -15.58
C ILE A 64 2.87 6.87 -16.71
N GLU A 65 3.85 7.19 -17.56
CA GLU A 65 4.30 6.40 -18.72
C GLU A 65 5.07 5.10 -18.40
N HIS A 66 5.55 4.95 -17.16
CA HIS A 66 6.31 3.78 -16.70
C HIS A 66 5.42 2.72 -16.04
N PRO A 67 5.85 1.43 -15.92
CA PRO A 67 5.02 0.35 -15.37
C PRO A 67 4.80 0.50 -13.86
N GLY A 68 3.90 1.41 -13.49
CA GLY A 68 3.44 1.67 -12.13
C GLY A 68 2.07 1.11 -11.83
N VAL A 69 1.40 0.48 -12.81
CA VAL A 69 0.01 0.00 -12.68
C VAL A 69 -0.15 -1.02 -11.55
N THR A 70 0.79 -1.96 -11.41
CA THR A 70 0.79 -2.92 -10.31
C THR A 70 0.90 -2.25 -8.95
N VAL A 71 1.74 -1.22 -8.81
CA VAL A 71 1.86 -0.43 -7.58
C VAL A 71 0.55 0.32 -7.29
N MET A 72 -0.09 0.89 -8.33
CA MET A 72 -1.39 1.56 -8.18
C MET A 72 -2.49 0.60 -7.75
N TRP A 73 -2.51 -0.65 -8.25
CA TRP A 73 -3.43 -1.69 -7.76
C TRP A 73 -3.19 -2.04 -6.29
N VAL A 74 -1.94 -2.19 -5.86
CA VAL A 74 -1.62 -2.45 -4.45
C VAL A 74 -2.05 -1.29 -3.56
N GLY A 75 -1.79 -0.04 -3.97
CA GLY A 75 -2.24 1.15 -3.25
C GLY A 75 -3.77 1.26 -3.21
N MET A 76 -4.45 0.96 -4.31
CA MET A 76 -5.92 0.90 -4.39
C MET A 76 -6.48 -0.10 -3.37
N VAL A 77 -5.88 -1.29 -3.23
CA VAL A 77 -6.30 -2.26 -2.19
C VAL A 77 -6.20 -1.65 -0.79
N GLY A 78 -5.13 -0.89 -0.51
CA GLY A 78 -5.00 -0.14 0.75
C GLY A 78 -6.13 0.87 0.95
N PHE A 79 -6.50 1.64 -0.08
CA PHE A 79 -7.65 2.55 -0.03
C PHE A 79 -8.96 1.82 0.21
N VAL A 80 -9.23 0.74 -0.51
CA VAL A 80 -10.46 -0.06 -0.32
C VAL A 80 -10.54 -0.62 1.10
N GLN A 81 -9.42 -1.10 1.66
CA GLN A 81 -9.39 -1.67 3.01
C GLN A 81 -9.50 -0.62 4.12
N ARG A 82 -8.74 0.48 4.03
CA ARG A 82 -8.61 1.46 5.12
C ARG A 82 -9.57 2.64 4.99
N PHE A 83 -10.01 2.93 3.78
CA PHE A 83 -10.93 4.03 3.47
C PHE A 83 -11.93 3.66 2.34
N PRO A 84 -12.83 2.69 2.57
CA PRO A 84 -13.73 2.15 1.54
C PRO A 84 -14.67 3.20 0.91
N GLY A 85 -14.91 4.32 1.59
CA GLY A 85 -15.69 5.44 1.08
C GLY A 85 -14.94 6.37 0.14
N TYR A 86 -13.60 6.24 0.04
CA TYR A 86 -12.72 7.21 -0.63
C TYR A 86 -13.24 7.64 -2.00
N ALA A 87 -13.54 6.69 -2.88
CA ALA A 87 -13.90 6.99 -4.26
C ALA A 87 -15.24 7.75 -4.42
N ARG A 88 -16.10 7.73 -3.39
CA ARG A 88 -17.38 8.46 -3.39
C ARG A 88 -17.26 9.90 -2.89
N ILE A 89 -16.29 10.15 -2.02
CA ILE A 89 -16.14 11.43 -1.32
C ILE A 89 -14.92 12.24 -1.78
N ALA A 90 -14.03 11.62 -2.55
CA ALA A 90 -12.88 12.30 -3.11
C ALA A 90 -13.36 13.45 -4.02
N PRO A 91 -12.87 14.69 -3.81
CA PRO A 91 -13.29 15.87 -4.58
C PRO A 91 -12.81 15.82 -6.03
N GLY A 92 -11.90 14.91 -6.36
CA GLY A 92 -11.31 14.76 -7.69
C GLY A 92 -9.95 14.10 -7.62
N GLN A 93 -9.11 14.43 -8.60
CA GLN A 93 -7.72 14.00 -8.66
C GLN A 93 -6.86 14.95 -7.82
N PHE A 94 -5.95 14.41 -7.04
CA PHE A 94 -5.02 15.17 -6.20
C PHE A 94 -3.67 15.32 -6.88
N THR A 95 -3.02 16.46 -6.63
CA THR A 95 -1.62 16.66 -7.01
C THR A 95 -0.69 16.05 -5.96
N TRP A 96 0.47 15.55 -6.38
CA TRP A 96 1.42 14.86 -5.51
C TRP A 96 2.49 15.78 -4.92
N ASP A 97 2.69 16.96 -5.51
CA ASP A 97 3.75 17.90 -5.16
C ASP A 97 3.38 18.79 -3.96
N GLN A 98 2.10 18.99 -3.70
CA GLN A 98 1.61 19.88 -2.65
C GLN A 98 1.08 19.17 -1.39
N GLY A 99 1.14 17.83 -1.33
CA GLY A 99 0.64 17.07 -0.18
C GLY A 99 -0.87 17.18 0.04
N GLU A 100 -1.63 17.63 -0.97
CA GLU A 100 -3.08 17.88 -0.88
C GLU A 100 -3.86 16.64 -0.43
N LEU A 101 -3.47 15.46 -0.94
CA LEU A 101 -4.09 14.20 -0.54
C LEU A 101 -3.86 13.92 0.94
N GLU A 102 -2.66 14.17 1.46
CA GLU A 102 -2.31 13.89 2.85
C GLU A 102 -3.07 14.83 3.80
N ALA A 103 -3.14 16.11 3.46
CA ALA A 103 -3.92 17.10 4.18
C ALA A 103 -5.41 16.75 4.20
N TRP A 104 -5.96 16.36 3.05
CA TRP A 104 -7.35 15.94 2.95
C TRP A 104 -7.61 14.63 3.72
N LEU A 105 -6.70 13.65 3.66
CA LEU A 105 -6.81 12.41 4.45
C LEU A 105 -6.73 12.68 5.96
N ALA A 106 -5.92 13.65 6.39
CA ALA A 106 -5.83 14.07 7.78
C ALA A 106 -7.14 14.71 8.27
N GLU A 107 -7.76 15.57 7.45
CA GLU A 107 -9.07 16.15 7.73
C GLU A 107 -10.15 15.05 7.88
N GLN A 108 -10.15 14.05 6.99
CA GLN A 108 -11.13 12.96 7.01
C GLN A 108 -10.92 11.93 8.14
N ARG A 109 -9.70 11.76 8.65
CA ARG A 109 -9.40 10.85 9.77
C ARG A 109 -9.76 11.43 11.14
N GLY A 110 -10.05 12.73 11.24
CA GLY A 110 -10.11 13.44 12.51
C GLY A 110 -8.72 13.64 13.13
N PRO A 111 -8.57 14.47 14.18
CA PRO A 111 -7.28 14.79 14.75
C PRO A 111 -6.56 13.52 15.23
N THR A 112 -5.44 13.18 14.59
CA THR A 112 -4.43 12.30 15.17
C THR A 112 -3.98 12.91 16.50
N PRO A 113 -3.82 12.13 17.58
CA PRO A 113 -3.15 12.66 18.76
C PRO A 113 -1.75 13.03 18.32
N SER A 114 -1.49 14.34 18.26
CA SER A 114 -0.17 14.89 18.12
C SER A 114 0.62 14.44 19.34
N ASN A 115 1.49 13.44 19.17
CA ASN A 115 2.55 13.24 20.14
C ASN A 115 3.46 14.47 20.05
N CYS A 116 3.42 15.26 21.13
CA CYS A 116 4.41 16.27 21.46
C CYS A 116 5.82 15.68 21.54
#